data_AF-A0A3S1DWE4-F1
#
_entry.id   AF-A0A3S1DWE4-F1
#
_cell.length_a   1.000
_cell.length_b   1.000
_cell.length_c   1.000
_cell.angle_alpha   90.00
_cell.angle_beta   90.00
_cell.angle_gamma   90.00
#
_symmetry.space_group_name_H-M   'P 1'
#
loop_
_entity.id
_entity.type
_entity.pdbx_description
1 polymer ?
#
loop_
_entity_poly.entity_id
_entity_poly.type
_entity_poly.pdbx_seq_one_letter_code
_entity_poly.pdbx_strand_id
1 'polypeptide(L)'
;MGFRVVTAEEKAEAIRLVVEMNYSVPKACEQTGVGPTALRRWVSRWHKEHVGASQTTRPQDQDLIDSLQARLALLEAENDVLKKQLPSHLKVLFSRIK
;
A
#
# COMPACT_ATOMS: atom_id res chain seq x y z
N MET A 1 -25.87 -27.31 -18.37
CA MET A 1 -25.17 -26.15 -17.80
C MET A 1 -24.67 -25.29 -18.95
N GLY A 2 -25.29 -24.14 -19.20
CA GLY A 2 -24.90 -23.25 -20.30
C GLY A 2 -23.60 -22.51 -19.97
N PHE A 3 -22.63 -22.53 -20.87
CA PHE A 3 -21.43 -21.73 -20.75
C PHE A 3 -21.74 -20.30 -21.20
N ARG A 4 -21.76 -19.34 -20.26
CA ARG A 4 -21.79 -17.92 -20.63
C ARG A 4 -20.41 -17.53 -21.13
N VAL A 5 -20.34 -17.03 -22.36
CA VAL A 5 -19.13 -16.42 -22.90
C VAL A 5 -18.97 -15.06 -22.24
N VAL A 6 -17.86 -14.85 -21.52
CA VAL A 6 -17.53 -13.56 -20.91
C VAL A 6 -16.68 -12.77 -21.89
N THR A 7 -17.03 -11.51 -22.13
CA THR A 7 -16.27 -10.64 -23.03
C THR A 7 -14.97 -10.17 -22.39
N ALA A 8 -14.03 -9.69 -23.20
CA ALA A 8 -12.78 -9.14 -22.69
C ALA A 8 -13.01 -7.91 -21.80
N GLU A 9 -14.02 -7.11 -22.11
CA GLU A 9 -14.41 -5.92 -21.35
C GLU A 9 -14.98 -6.28 -19.97
N GLU A 10 -15.90 -7.26 -19.90
CA GLU A 10 -16.45 -7.75 -18.64
C GLU A 10 -15.34 -8.30 -17.72
N LYS A 11 -14.36 -9.01 -18.29
CA LYS A 11 -13.19 -9.49 -17.55
C LYS A 11 -12.33 -8.34 -17.03
N ALA A 12 -12.03 -7.35 -17.85
CA ALA A 12 -11.19 -6.21 -17.48
C ALA A 12 -11.85 -5.40 -16.36
N GLU A 13 -13.14 -5.09 -16.50
CA GLU A 13 -13.91 -4.35 -15.51
C GLU A 13 -14.00 -5.11 -14.17
N ALA A 14 -14.26 -6.42 -14.21
CA ALA A 14 -14.33 -7.22 -12.99
C ALA A 14 -12.99 -7.28 -12.24
N ILE A 15 -11.86 -7.37 -12.95
CA ILE A 15 -10.52 -7.31 -12.35
C ILE A 15 -10.27 -5.92 -11.76
N ARG A 16 -10.62 -4.86 -12.50
CA ARG A 16 -10.45 -3.46 -12.09
C ARG A 16 -11.19 -3.16 -10.77
N LEU A 17 -12.44 -3.62 -10.64
CA LEU A 17 -13.22 -3.46 -9.42
C LEU A 17 -12.55 -4.10 -8.19
N VAL A 18 -11.93 -5.27 -8.36
CA VAL A 18 -11.27 -5.96 -7.24
C VAL A 18 -9.91 -5.33 -6.92
N VAL A 19 -9.14 -4.95 -7.93
CA VAL A 19 -7.75 -4.50 -7.76
C VAL A 19 -7.66 -3.01 -7.47
N GLU A 20 -8.32 -2.16 -8.26
CA GLU A 20 -8.23 -0.70 -8.12
C GLU A 20 -9.25 -0.17 -7.09
N MET A 21 -10.48 -0.67 -7.16
CA MET A 21 -11.58 -0.21 -6.29
C MET A 21 -11.68 -1.01 -4.98
N ASN A 22 -10.84 -2.04 -4.82
CA ASN A 22 -10.72 -2.87 -3.62
C ASN A 22 -12.04 -3.54 -3.19
N TYR A 23 -12.90 -3.89 -4.16
CA TYR A 23 -14.14 -4.61 -3.90
C TYR A 23 -13.88 -6.08 -3.57
N SER A 24 -14.75 -6.65 -2.74
CA SER A 24 -14.75 -8.10 -2.53
C SER A 24 -15.18 -8.82 -3.81
N VAL A 25 -14.63 -10.01 -4.04
CA VAL A 25 -14.99 -10.89 -5.18
C VAL A 25 -16.50 -11.03 -5.35
N PRO A 26 -17.32 -11.34 -4.32
CA PRO A 26 -18.77 -11.46 -4.50
C PRO A 26 -19.41 -10.14 -4.97
N LYS A 27 -18.99 -8.99 -4.43
CA LYS A 27 -19.53 -7.68 -4.82
C LYS A 27 -19.19 -7.33 -6.28
N ALA A 28 -17.97 -7.63 -6.71
CA ALA A 28 -17.55 -7.44 -8.10
C ALA A 28 -18.30 -8.38 -9.07
N CYS A 29 -18.60 -9.61 -8.63
CA CYS A 29 -19.44 -10.55 -9.37
C CYS A 29 -20.89 -10.07 -9.52
N GLU A 30 -21.48 -9.49 -8.48
CA GLU A 30 -22.83 -8.91 -8.55
C GLU A 30 -22.90 -7.77 -9.56
N GLN A 31 -21.87 -6.92 -9.60
CA GLN A 31 -21.83 -5.75 -10.49
C GLN A 31 -21.59 -6.12 -11.96
N THR A 32 -20.80 -7.16 -12.24
CA THR A 32 -20.39 -7.55 -13.61
C THR A 32 -21.10 -8.79 -14.14
N GLY A 33 -21.79 -9.54 -13.28
CA GLY A 33 -22.44 -10.81 -13.63
C GLY A 33 -21.46 -11.96 -13.91
N VAL A 34 -20.17 -11.79 -13.59
CA VAL A 34 -19.13 -12.80 -13.80
C VAL A 34 -19.09 -13.80 -12.64
N GLY A 35 -18.85 -15.08 -12.94
CA GLY A 35 -18.73 -16.12 -11.92
C GLY A 35 -17.54 -15.93 -10.95
N PRO A 36 -17.71 -16.18 -9.64
CA PRO A 36 -16.70 -15.90 -8.62
C PRO A 36 -15.42 -16.74 -8.75
N THR A 37 -15.54 -17.97 -9.26
CA THR A 37 -14.38 -18.85 -9.49
C THR A 37 -13.51 -18.34 -10.65
N ALA A 38 -14.14 -17.84 -11.71
CA ALA A 38 -13.41 -17.25 -12.84
C ALA A 38 -12.70 -15.96 -12.40
N LEU A 39 -13.41 -15.08 -11.70
CA LEU A 39 -12.85 -13.82 -11.20
C LEU A 39 -11.64 -14.03 -10.30
N ARG A 40 -11.72 -14.97 -9.33
CA ARG A 40 -10.56 -15.31 -8.48
C ARG A 40 -9.34 -15.77 -9.27
N ARG A 41 -9.53 -16.61 -10.29
CA ARG A 41 -8.44 -17.09 -11.15
C ARG A 41 -7.84 -15.94 -11.96
N TRP A 42 -8.66 -15.05 -12.51
CA TRP A 42 -8.20 -13.90 -13.28
C TRP A 42 -7.44 -12.90 -12.41
N VAL A 43 -7.94 -12.57 -11.23
CA VAL A 43 -7.26 -11.68 -10.28
C VAL A 43 -5.93 -12.28 -9.85
N SER A 44 -5.89 -13.59 -9.55
CA SER A 44 -4.64 -14.27 -9.20
C SER A 44 -3.62 -14.23 -10.34
N ARG A 45 -4.07 -14.39 -11.59
CA ARG A 45 -3.22 -14.28 -12.78
C ARG A 45 -2.74 -12.84 -12.98
N TRP A 46 -3.62 -11.86 -12.85
CA TRP A 46 -3.29 -10.44 -12.93
C TRP A 46 -2.20 -10.08 -11.91
N HIS A 47 -2.34 -10.51 -10.65
CA HIS A 47 -1.32 -10.31 -9.62
C HIS A 47 0.00 -10.99 -9.99
N LYS A 48 -0.01 -12.21 -10.55
CA LYS A 48 1.24 -12.85 -10.99
C LYS A 48 1.91 -12.09 -12.14
N GLU A 49 1.13 -11.56 -13.07
CA GLU A 49 1.65 -10.80 -14.22
C GLU A 49 2.12 -9.39 -13.82
N HIS A 50 1.47 -8.74 -12.84
CA HIS A 50 1.76 -7.35 -12.45
C HIS A 50 2.65 -7.25 -11.20
N VAL A 51 2.50 -8.15 -10.23
CA VAL A 51 3.32 -8.23 -9.02
C VAL A 51 4.49 -9.18 -9.21
N GLY A 52 4.31 -10.29 -9.93
CA GLY A 52 5.41 -11.24 -10.23
C GLY A 52 6.39 -10.76 -11.31
N ALA A 53 6.01 -9.78 -12.14
CA ALA A 53 6.95 -9.05 -13.01
C ALA A 53 7.62 -7.86 -12.30
N SER A 54 7.11 -7.44 -11.13
CA SER A 54 7.84 -6.55 -10.23
C SER A 54 8.92 -7.35 -9.50
N GLN A 55 9.94 -7.76 -10.24
CA GLN A 55 11.25 -7.97 -9.66
C GLN A 55 11.67 -6.65 -9.04
N THR A 56 11.55 -6.53 -7.72
CA THR A 56 12.43 -5.72 -6.87
C THR A 56 12.77 -4.32 -7.40
N THR A 57 11.80 -3.56 -7.89
CA THR A 57 11.98 -2.11 -7.89
C THR A 57 11.69 -1.69 -6.46
N ARG A 58 12.72 -1.25 -5.72
CA ARG A 58 12.44 -0.42 -4.54
C ARG A 58 11.46 0.64 -5.03
N PRO A 59 10.29 0.81 -4.39
CA PRO A 59 9.42 1.91 -4.75
C PRO A 59 10.29 3.16 -4.72
N GLN A 60 10.18 4.02 -5.74
CA GLN A 60 11.09 5.16 -5.94
C GLN A 60 11.18 6.05 -4.68
N ASP A 61 10.16 5.97 -3.83
CA ASP A 61 10.05 6.68 -2.55
C ASP A 61 10.77 5.99 -1.38
N GLN A 62 11.22 4.74 -1.50
CA GLN A 62 11.88 4.02 -0.42
C GLN A 62 13.25 4.61 -0.08
N ASP A 63 14.04 4.96 -1.10
CA ASP A 63 15.33 5.61 -0.87
C ASP A 63 15.14 7.00 -0.21
N LEU A 64 14.06 7.71 -0.57
CA LEU A 64 13.66 8.96 0.08
C LEU A 64 13.25 8.71 1.54
N ILE A 65 12.39 7.72 1.80
CA ILE A 65 11.96 7.32 3.15
C ILE A 65 13.16 6.99 4.02
N ASP A 66 14.09 6.17 3.53
CA ASP A 66 15.27 5.74 4.26
C ASP A 66 16.18 6.96 4.55
N SER A 67 16.35 7.88 3.59
CA SER A 67 17.12 9.10 3.78
C SER A 67 16.51 10.05 4.83
N LEU A 68 15.18 10.14 4.85
CA LEU A 68 14.44 10.96 5.81
C LEU A 68 14.49 10.33 7.20
N GLN A 69 14.35 9.02 7.31
CA GLN A 69 14.48 8.27 8.56
C GLN A 69 15.88 8.44 9.17
N ALA A 70 16.94 8.34 8.35
CA ALA A 70 18.30 8.58 8.80
C ALA A 70 18.50 10.01 9.32
N ARG A 71 17.93 11.01 8.63
CA ARG A 71 18.01 12.42 9.05
C ARG A 71 17.24 12.67 10.35
N LEU A 72 16.06 12.07 10.53
CA LEU A 72 15.31 12.15 11.77
C LEU A 72 16.09 11.54 12.94
N ALA A 73 16.68 10.36 12.76
CA ALA A 73 17.48 9.70 13.79
C ALA A 73 18.67 10.57 14.25
N LEU A 74 19.35 11.26 13.32
CA LEU A 74 20.41 12.21 13.66
C LEU A 74 19.89 13.41 14.46
N LEU A 75 18.78 14.01 14.01
CA LEU A 75 18.17 15.16 14.71
C LEU A 75 17.64 14.79 16.10
N GLU A 76 17.13 13.56 16.28
CA GLU A 76 16.69 13.04 17.56
C GLU A 76 17.89 12.85 18.51
N ALA A 77 18.99 12.28 18.01
CA ALA A 77 20.22 12.13 18.80
C ALA A 77 20.80 13.49 19.24
N GLU A 78 20.85 14.48 18.34
CA GLU A 78 21.27 15.85 18.66
C GLU A 78 20.34 16.50 19.71
N ASN A 79 19.02 16.37 19.53
CA ASN A 79 18.05 16.85 20.50
C ASN A 79 18.23 16.21 21.87
N ASP A 80 18.52 14.91 21.93
CA ASP A 80 18.73 14.20 23.19
C ASP A 80 20.00 14.67 23.90
N VAL A 81 21.06 14.96 23.16
CA VAL A 81 22.27 15.59 23.72
C VAL A 81 21.93 16.98 24.28
N LEU A 82 21.23 17.81 23.51
CA LEU A 82 20.83 19.15 23.94
C LEU A 82 19.93 19.10 25.18
N LYS A 83 18.92 18.22 25.20
CA LYS A 83 18.02 18.01 26.35
C LYS A 83 18.75 17.56 27.61
N LYS A 84 19.85 16.84 27.49
CA LYS A 84 20.71 16.44 28.63
C LYS A 84 21.52 17.62 29.18
N GLN A 85 21.91 18.58 28.33
CA GLN A 85 22.69 19.76 28.71
C GLN A 85 21.82 20.93 29.18
N LEU A 86 20.51 20.91 28.88
CA LEU A 86 19.61 21.99 29.26
C LEU A 86 19.45 22.12 30.78
N PRO A 87 19.53 23.35 31.32
CA PRO A 87 19.18 23.65 32.70
C PRO A 87 17.76 23.19 33.06
N SER A 88 17.56 22.78 34.32
CA SER A 88 16.29 22.22 34.82
C SER A 88 15.06 23.08 34.52
N HIS A 89 15.20 24.40 34.55
CA HIS A 89 14.12 25.35 34.28
C HIS A 89 13.73 25.44 32.80
N LEU A 90 14.67 25.18 31.87
CA LEU A 90 14.38 25.16 30.43
C LEU A 90 13.81 23.80 29.97
N LYS A 91 14.08 22.72 30.71
CA LYS A 91 13.56 21.38 30.39
C LYS A 91 12.02 21.32 30.34
N VAL A 92 11.36 22.16 31.14
CA VAL A 92 9.89 22.29 31.21
C VAL A 92 9.30 22.81 29.89
N LEU A 93 10.05 23.59 29.11
CA LEU A 93 9.59 24.15 27.83
C LEU A 93 9.54 23.09 26.73
N PHE A 94 10.41 22.08 26.78
CA PHE A 94 10.49 21.01 25.77
C PHE A 94 9.59 19.81 26.05
N SER A 95 9.01 19.71 27.26
CA SER A 95 8.07 18.63 27.62
C SER A 95 6.63 18.83 27.12
N ARG A 96 6.32 19.98 26.49
CA ARG A 96 4.94 20.43 26.26
C ARG A 96 4.43 20.28 24.81
N ILE A 97 4.99 19.37 24.04
CA ILE A 97 4.46 19.08 22.70
C ILE A 97 4.15 17.59 22.67
N LYS A 98 2.87 17.27 22.85
CA LYS A 98 2.27 15.97 22.57
C LYS A 98 1.07 16.19 21.66
#